data_AF-A0A518WA92-F1
#
_entry.id   AF-A0A518WA92-F1
#
_cell.length_a   1.000
_cell.length_b   1.000
_cell.length_c   1.000
_cell.angle_alpha   90.00
_cell.angle_beta   90.00
_cell.angle_gamma   90.00
#
_symmetry.space_group_name_H-M   'P 1'
#
loop_
_entity.id
_entity.type
_entity.pdbx_description
1 polymer ?
#
loop_
_entity_poly.entity_id
_entity_poly.type
_entity_poly.pdbx_seq_one_letter_code
_entity_poly.pdbx_strand_id
1 'polypeptide(L)' 'MFTTKFWKAAAERAGKSAAQALLILWGGDAVFSAWDADWTTAGGVAAGAAVLSLLTSVVSAGAGEPDSPSLVPNER' A
#
# COMPACT_ATOMS: atom_id res chain seq x y z
N MET A 1 -17.51 -0.13 1.77
CA MET A 1 -16.59 0.61 0.86
C MET A 1 -17.08 2.00 0.47
N PHE A 2 -18.36 2.34 0.65
CA PHE A 2 -18.89 3.64 0.22
C PHE A 2 -18.69 4.76 1.25
N THR A 3 -18.00 4.47 2.36
CA THR A 3 -17.74 5.43 3.42
C THR A 3 -16.36 6.07 3.30
N THR A 4 -16.24 7.30 3.81
CA THR A 4 -14.95 7.99 3.92
C THR A 4 -13.97 7.27 4.84
N LYS A 5 -14.48 6.55 5.86
CA LYS A 5 -13.67 5.72 6.77
C LYS A 5 -12.92 4.62 6.02
N PHE A 6 -13.62 3.89 5.16
CA PHE A 6 -13.03 2.82 4.34
C PHE A 6 -11.88 3.36 3.48
N TRP A 7 -12.12 4.42 2.71
CA TRP A 7 -11.13 4.96 1.78
C TRP A 7 -9.92 5.58 2.47
N LYS A 8 -10.10 6.20 3.65
CA LYS A 8 -8.97 6.67 4.46
C LYS A 8 -8.06 5.51 4.89
N ALA A 9 -8.65 4.44 5.41
CA ALA A 9 -7.88 3.27 5.84
C ALA A 9 -7.24 2.52 4.64
N ALA A 10 -7.93 2.42 3.50
CA ALA A 10 -7.37 1.84 2.28
C ALA A 10 -6.20 2.67 1.74
N ALA A 11 -6.30 4.01 1.78
CA ALA A 11 -5.23 4.91 1.34
C ALA A 11 -3.99 4.83 2.26
N GLU A 12 -4.18 4.74 3.58
CA GLU A 12 -3.08 4.52 4.53
C GLU A 12 -2.35 3.20 4.22
N ARG A 13 -3.10 2.12 3.97
CA ARG A 13 -2.55 0.81 3.59
C ARG A 13 -1.79 0.90 2.26
N ALA A 14 -2.35 1.56 1.26
CA ALA A 14 -1.71 1.74 -0.04
C ALA A 14 -0.39 2.52 0.06
N GLY A 15 -0.36 3.62 0.81
CA GLY A 15 0.85 4.39 1.07
C GLY A 15 1.91 3.56 1.81
N LYS A 16 1.51 2.77 2.81
CA LYS A 16 2.42 1.86 3.52
C LYS A 16 2.99 0.79 2.58
N SER A 17 2.18 0.20 1.71
CA SER A 17 2.64 -0.76 0.70
C SER A 17 3.63 -0.14 -0.29
N ALA A 18 3.39 1.09 -0.75
CA ALA A 18 4.32 1.82 -1.60
C ALA A 18 5.68 2.04 -0.91
N ALA A 19 5.67 2.51 0.34
CA ALA A 19 6.89 2.71 1.11
C ALA A 19 7.66 1.41 1.34
N GLN A 20 6.97 0.32 1.69
CA GLN A 20 7.58 -1.00 1.85
C GLN A 20 8.22 -1.50 0.55
N ALA A 21 7.57 -1.30 -0.59
CA ALA A 21 8.12 -1.70 -1.88
C ALA A 21 9.41 -0.93 -2.23
N LEU A 22 9.45 0.37 -1.92
CA LEU A 22 10.67 1.18 -2.07
C LEU A 22 11.79 0.74 -1.12
N LEU A 23 11.45 0.43 0.14
CA LEU A 23 12.42 -0.09 1.11
C LEU A 23 13.00 -1.43 0.65
N ILE A 24 12.21 -2.30 0.02
CA ILE A 24 12.69 -3.56 -0.56
C ILE A 24 13.60 -3.28 -1.76
N LEU A 25 13.17 -2.38 -2.66
CA LEU A 25 13.93 -2.03 -3.86
C LEU A 25 15.31 -1.46 -3.51
N TRP A 26 15.37 -0.55 -2.54
CA TRP A 26 16.62 0.14 -2.16
C TRP A 26 17.41 -0.59 -1.08
N GLY A 27 16.75 -1.37 -0.22
CA GLY A 27 17.40 -2.13 0.86
C GLY A 27 18.29 -3.27 0.38
N GLY A 28 18.21 -3.64 -0.90
CA GLY A 28 19.13 -4.58 -1.54
C GLY A 28 20.48 -3.97 -1.96
N ASP A 29 20.58 -2.65 -1.97
CA ASP A 29 21.83 -1.93 -2.29
C ASP A 29 22.64 -1.68 -1.01
N ALA A 30 23.93 -1.99 -1.03
CA ALA A 30 24.81 -1.85 0.13
C ALA A 30 24.99 -0.39 0.55
N VAL A 31 24.85 0.56 -0.39
CA VAL A 31 24.88 2.00 -0.14
C VAL A 31 23.84 2.70 -1.02
N PHE A 32 22.66 2.93 -0.48
CA PHE A 32 21.62 3.69 -1.20
C PHE A 32 22.03 5.15 -1.40
N SER A 33 22.01 5.62 -2.65
CA SER A 33 22.14 7.04 -3.05
C SER A 33 20.83 7.52 -3.70
N ALA A 34 20.20 8.54 -3.13
CA ALA A 34 18.97 9.12 -3.67
C ALA A 34 19.19 9.84 -5.01
N TRP A 35 20.41 10.32 -5.27
CA TRP A 35 20.73 11.04 -6.51
C TRP A 35 20.91 10.09 -7.70
N ASP A 36 21.40 8.88 -7.43
CA ASP A 36 21.68 7.86 -8.44
C ASP A 36 20.53 6.85 -8.60
N ALA A 37 19.47 6.99 -7.79
CA ALA A 37 18.32 6.11 -7.84
C ALA A 37 17.59 6.21 -9.19
N ASP A 38 17.23 5.05 -9.77
CA ASP A 38 16.31 5.00 -10.90
C ASP A 38 14.89 5.32 -10.43
N TRP A 39 14.52 6.60 -10.55
CA TRP A 39 13.21 7.11 -10.17
C TRP A 39 12.06 6.58 -11.02
N THR A 40 12.34 6.13 -12.24
CA THR A 40 11.31 5.57 -13.12
C THR A 40 10.91 4.19 -12.62
N THR A 41 11.91 3.35 -12.33
CA THR A 41 11.68 2.03 -11.72
C THR A 41 11.07 2.17 -10.32
N ALA A 42 11.60 3.07 -9.48
CA ALA A 42 11.09 3.31 -8.13
C ALA A 42 9.62 3.76 -8.15
N GLY A 43 9.27 4.71 -9.03
CA GLY A 43 7.90 5.17 -9.21
C GLY A 43 6.96 4.05 -9.66
N GLY A 44 7.39 3.23 -10.62
CA GLY A 44 6.62 2.08 -11.11
C GLY A 44 6.36 1.02 -10.02
N VAL A 45 7.39 0.67 -9.24
CA VAL A 45 7.28 -0.30 -8.14
C VAL A 45 6.37 0.21 -7.03
N ALA A 46 6.54 1.47 -6.61
CA ALA A 46 5.72 2.10 -5.58
C ALA A 46 4.25 2.19 -6.01
N ALA A 47 3.99 2.64 -7.25
CA ALA A 47 2.63 2.75 -7.80
C ALA A 47 1.97 1.38 -7.93
N GLY A 48 2.69 0.37 -8.43
CA GLY A 48 2.20 -0.99 -8.52
C GLY A 48 1.79 -1.56 -7.16
N ALA A 49 2.64 -1.39 -6.14
CA ALA A 49 2.34 -1.84 -4.78
C ALA A 49 1.11 -1.12 -4.17
N ALA A 50 0.99 0.19 -4.38
CA ALA A 50 -0.17 0.96 -3.93
C ALA A 50 -1.47 0.49 -4.60
N VAL A 51 -1.45 0.28 -5.93
CA VAL A 51 -2.62 -0.21 -6.69
C VAL A 51 -3.02 -1.60 -6.23
N LEU A 52 -2.07 -2.52 -6.07
CA LEU A 52 -2.35 -3.87 -5.55
C LEU A 52 -2.97 -3.82 -4.15
N SER A 53 -2.48 -2.94 -3.28
CA SER A 53 -3.02 -2.73 -1.93
C SER A 53 -4.45 -2.20 -1.95
N LEU A 54 -4.78 -1.28 -2.87
CA LEU A 54 -6.15 -0.80 -3.05
C LEU A 54 -7.07 -1.89 -3.58
N LEU A 55 -6.65 -2.63 -4.62
CA LEU A 55 -7.45 -3.71 -5.20
C LEU A 55 -7.76 -4.80 -4.17
N THR A 56 -6.76 -5.21 -3.38
CA THR A 56 -6.95 -6.19 -2.31
C THR A 56 -7.82 -5.66 -1.16
N SER A 57 -7.76 -4.36 -0.87
CA SER A 57 -8.68 -3.71 0.09
C SER A 57 -10.12 -3.71 -0.39
N VAL A 58 -10.36 -3.52 -1.70
CA VAL A 58 -11.71 -3.62 -2.31
C VAL A 58 -12.22 -5.06 -2.26
N VAL A 59 -11.38 -6.04 -2.61
CA VAL A 59 -11.75 -7.47 -2.51
C VAL A 59 -12.10 -7.84 -1.06
N SER A 60 -11.35 -7.32 -0.09
CA SER A 60 -11.59 -7.59 1.34
C SER A 60 -12.90 -6.99 1.85
N ALA A 61 -13.39 -5.91 1.24
CA ALA A 61 -14.62 -5.23 1.65
C ALA A 61 -15.88 -6.12 1.54
N GLY A 62 -15.84 -7.19 0.72
CA GLY A 62 -16.93 -8.15 0.56
C GLY A 62 -16.91 -9.33 1.52
N ALA A 63 -15.83 -9.51 2.29
CA ALA A 63 -15.61 -10.68 3.15
C ALA A 63 -15.29 -10.34 4.63
N GLY A 64 -15.05 -9.06 4.95
CA GLY A 64 -14.75 -8.58 6.31
C GLY A 64 -15.89 -7.76 6.95
N GLU A 65 -15.55 -7.08 8.06
CA GLU A 65 -16.45 -6.15 8.77
C GLU A 65 -17.02 -5.09 7.81
N PRO A 66 -18.32 -4.72 7.93
CA PRO A 66 -18.92 -3.66 7.12
C PRO A 66 -18.07 -2.38 7.15
N ASP A 67 -17.77 -1.84 5.97
CA ASP A 67 -16.97 -0.63 5.77
C ASP A 67 -15.52 -0.67 6.26
N SER A 68 -14.94 -1.86 6.41
CA SER A 68 -13.52 -2.07 6.64
C SER A 68 -12.78 -2.50 5.36
N PRO A 69 -11.58 -1.96 5.06
CA PRO A 69 -10.68 -2.51 4.03
C PRO A 69 -9.85 -3.70 4.54
N SER A 70 -10.19 -4.23 5.71
CA SER A 70 -9.50 -5.34 6.38
C SER A 70 -10.47 -6.47 6.68
N LEU A 71 -10.00 -7.71 6.54
CA LEU A 71 -10.75 -8.92 6.87
C LEU A 71 -10.90 -9.14 8.38
N VAL A 72 -9.98 -8.59 9.17
CA VAL A 72 -10.04 -8.68 10.64
C VAL A 72 -10.76 -7.47 11.23
N PRO A 73 -11.66 -7.69 12.22
CA PRO A 73 -12.33 -6.62 12.95
C PRO A 73 -11.32 -5.70 13.67
N ASN A 74 -11.66 -4.42 13.79
CA ASN A 74 -10.91 -3.50 14.66
C ASN A 74 -11.50 -3.60 16.08
N GLU A 75 -11.15 -4.64 16.82
CA GLU A 75 -11.43 -4.70 18.26
C GLU A 75 -10.46 -3.74 18.97
N ARG A 76 -11.02 -2.73 19.64
CA ARG A 76 -10.34 -1.89 20.62
C ARG A 76 -11.08 -1.96 21.93
#